data_AF-A0A967UG25-F1
#
_entry.id   AF-A0A967UG25-F1
#
_cell.length_a   1.000
_cell.length_b   1.000
_cell.length_c   1.000
_cell.angle_alpha   90.00
_cell.angle_beta   90.00
_cell.angle_gamma   90.00
#
_symmetry.space_group_name_H-M   'P 1'
#
loop_
_entity.id
_entity.type
_entity.pdbx_description
1 polymer ?
#
loop_
_entity_poly.entity_id
_entity_poly.type
_entity_poly.pdbx_seq_one_letter_code
_entity_poly.pdbx_strand_id
1 'polypeptide(L)'
;MSLFDLKVAAEYYGYRAGGFSVSYENLAQLSGPVIVHLEDDAFGHFAVFKGIREDRIYLADPARGNIRLTSYQFKQKWNGIIFVVEHPSKPPLKNSPLWPG
;
A
#
# COMPACT_ATOMS: atom_id res chain seq x y z
N MET A 1 0.16 14.53 -6.49
CA MET A 1 1.39 13.84 -6.02
C MET A 1 1.49 12.52 -6.76
N SER A 2 2.65 12.16 -7.28
CA SER A 2 2.90 10.90 -7.98
C SER A 2 3.60 9.87 -7.08
N LEU A 3 3.66 8.61 -7.52
CA LEU A 3 4.47 7.57 -6.86
C LEU A 3 5.97 7.91 -6.89
N PHE A 4 6.43 8.61 -7.93
CA PHE A 4 7.82 9.05 -8.02
C PHE A 4 8.14 10.09 -6.96
N ASP A 5 7.24 11.04 -6.71
CA ASP A 5 7.40 12.04 -5.64
C ASP A 5 7.50 11.36 -4.26
N LEU A 6 6.65 10.34 -4.02
CA LEU A 6 6.70 9.54 -2.80
C LEU A 6 8.03 8.79 -2.65
N LYS A 7 8.58 8.26 -3.75
CA LYS A 7 9.89 7.58 -3.75
C LYS A 7 11.01 8.54 -3.40
N VAL A 8 11.08 9.68 -4.08
CA VAL A 8 12.10 10.70 -3.82
C VAL A 8 12.04 11.17 -2.37
N ALA A 9 10.84 11.42 -1.84
CA ALA A 9 10.66 11.80 -0.45
C ALA A 9 11.12 10.70 0.52
N ALA A 10 10.72 9.43 0.30
CA ALA A 10 11.12 8.33 1.16
C ALA A 10 12.64 8.10 1.15
N GLU A 11 13.26 8.13 -0.02
CA GLU A 11 14.72 7.99 -0.19
C GLU A 11 15.47 9.16 0.46
N TYR A 12 14.94 10.39 0.39
CA TYR A 12 15.49 11.55 1.10
C TYR A 12 15.54 11.33 2.62
N TYR A 13 14.53 10.68 3.20
CA TYR A 13 14.51 10.31 4.62
C TYR A 13 15.27 9.02 4.95
N GLY A 14 16.00 8.45 3.99
CA GLY A 14 16.81 7.24 4.18
C GLY A 14 16.04 5.92 4.14
N TYR A 15 14.82 5.92 3.63
CA TYR A 15 14.03 4.70 3.42
C TYR A 15 14.30 4.10 2.04
N ARG A 16 14.05 2.79 1.91
CA ARG A 16 13.93 2.13 0.60
C ARG A 16 12.47 2.13 0.19
N ALA A 17 12.18 2.54 -1.03
CA ALA A 17 10.81 2.63 -1.50
C ALA A 17 10.64 2.29 -2.98
N GLY A 18 9.48 1.77 -3.33
CA GLY A 18 9.17 1.36 -4.71
C GLY A 18 7.69 1.11 -4.95
N GLY A 19 7.25 1.39 -6.17
CA GLY A 19 5.90 1.08 -6.66
C GLY A 19 5.87 -0.26 -7.40
N PHE A 20 4.86 -1.08 -7.13
CA PHE A 20 4.73 -2.43 -7.68
C PHE A 20 3.29 -2.71 -8.07
N SER A 21 3.11 -3.42 -9.19
CA SER A 21 1.82 -4.03 -9.53
C SER A 21 1.78 -5.43 -8.92
N VAL A 22 0.76 -5.72 -8.12
CA VAL A 22 0.59 -7.00 -7.42
C VAL A 22 -0.84 -7.49 -7.54
N SER A 23 -1.03 -8.80 -7.48
CA SER A 23 -2.36 -9.38 -7.33
C SER A 23 -2.91 -9.10 -5.92
N TYR A 24 -4.23 -9.20 -5.77
CA TYR A 24 -4.86 -9.11 -4.45
C TYR A 24 -4.35 -10.19 -3.49
N GLU A 25 -4.10 -11.39 -4.02
CA GLU A 25 -3.62 -12.54 -3.26
C GLU A 25 -2.22 -12.27 -2.70
N ASN A 26 -1.36 -11.60 -3.47
CA ASN A 26 -0.04 -11.19 -3.01
C ASN A 26 -0.13 -10.07 -1.96
N LEU A 27 -1.00 -9.07 -2.19
CA LEU A 27 -1.26 -8.01 -1.20
C LEU A 27 -1.76 -8.59 0.14
N ALA A 28 -2.66 -9.58 0.09
CA ALA A 28 -3.19 -10.25 1.27
C ALA A 28 -2.13 -11.03 2.07
N GLN A 29 -1.03 -11.41 1.44
CA GLN A 29 0.08 -12.13 2.07
C GLN A 29 1.17 -11.20 2.63
N LEU A 30 1.08 -9.90 2.39
CA LEU A 30 2.02 -8.93 2.96
C LEU A 30 1.78 -8.77 4.47
N SER A 31 2.87 -8.85 5.23
CA SER A 31 2.82 -8.83 6.70
C SER A 31 2.71 -7.44 7.33
N GLY A 32 2.78 -6.37 6.55
CA GLY A 32 2.82 -5.03 7.10
C GLY A 32 2.19 -3.98 6.20
N PRO A 33 2.13 -2.74 6.70
CA PRO A 33 1.41 -1.70 6.01
C PRO A 33 2.11 -1.31 4.72
N VAL A 34 1.32 -1.13 3.66
CA VAL A 34 1.78 -0.60 2.38
C VAL A 34 0.86 0.53 1.95
N ILE A 35 1.34 1.42 1.10
CA ILE A 35 0.51 2.44 0.49
C ILE A 35 -0.18 1.82 -0.73
N VAL A 36 -1.47 2.11 -0.92
CA VAL A 36 -2.27 1.66 -2.07
C VAL A 36 -2.82 2.85 -2.83
N HIS A 37 -2.97 2.72 -4.14
CA HIS A 37 -3.63 3.72 -4.99
C HIS A 37 -5.11 3.34 -5.21
N LEU A 38 -6.02 4.22 -4.80
CA LEU A 38 -7.46 4.03 -4.94
C LEU A 38 -8.00 4.99 -6.01
N GLU A 39 -8.87 4.50 -6.89
CA GLU A 39 -9.45 5.23 -8.03
C GLU A 39 -10.97 5.41 -7.83
N ASP A 40 -11.40 5.77 -6.61
CA ASP A 40 -12.82 5.90 -6.28
C ASP A 40 -13.36 7.35 -6.39
N ASP A 41 -12.52 8.27 -6.87
CA ASP A 41 -12.87 9.65 -7.22
C ASP A 41 -12.18 10.09 -8.53
N ALA A 42 -12.41 11.33 -8.96
CA ALA A 42 -11.97 11.83 -10.27
C ALA A 42 -10.44 11.94 -10.42
N PHE A 43 -9.66 11.87 -9.34
CA PHE A 43 -8.21 12.07 -9.37
C PHE A 43 -7.42 10.89 -8.81
N GLY A 44 -8.09 9.97 -8.12
CA GLY A 44 -7.47 8.92 -7.32
C GLY A 44 -6.73 9.49 -6.11
N HIS A 45 -6.57 8.65 -5.09
CA HIS A 45 -5.81 9.02 -3.90
C HIS A 45 -5.04 7.85 -3.30
N PHE A 46 -4.11 8.18 -2.42
CA PHE A 46 -3.31 7.19 -1.70
C PHE A 46 -3.87 6.97 -0.30
N ALA A 47 -3.90 5.70 0.12
CA ALA A 47 -4.24 5.30 1.48
C ALA A 47 -3.22 4.28 2.00
N VAL A 48 -3.10 4.16 3.31
CA VAL A 48 -2.28 3.10 3.92
C VAL A 48 -3.15 1.87 4.13
N PHE A 49 -2.85 0.80 3.40
CA PHE A 49 -3.35 -0.54 3.68
C PHE A 49 -2.67 -1.07 4.93
N LYS A 50 -3.44 -1.37 5.98
CA LYS A 50 -2.92 -1.87 7.26
C LYS A 50 -3.00 -3.39 7.40
N GLY A 51 -3.76 -4.05 6.52
CA GLY A 51 -3.99 -5.49 6.55
C GLY A 51 -5.45 -5.88 6.39
N ILE A 52 -5.64 -7.19 6.40
CA ILE A 52 -6.95 -7.85 6.32
C ILE A 52 -7.23 -8.50 7.67
N ARG A 53 -8.44 -8.31 8.18
CA ARG A 53 -8.92 -9.08 9.33
C ARG A 53 -10.34 -9.54 9.04
N GLU A 54 -10.56 -10.84 9.21
CA GLU A 54 -11.78 -11.53 8.77
C GLU A 54 -11.97 -11.31 7.25
N ASP A 55 -13.02 -10.62 6.83
CA ASP A 55 -13.29 -10.24 5.43
C ASP A 55 -13.28 -8.72 5.20
N ARG A 56 -12.52 -7.99 6.03
CA ARG A 56 -12.43 -6.53 5.96
C ARG A 56 -11.00 -6.06 5.76
N ILE A 57 -10.85 -5.14 4.82
CA ILE A 57 -9.64 -4.38 4.56
C ILE A 57 -9.63 -3.16 5.47
N TYR A 58 -8.54 -2.97 6.19
CA TYR A 58 -8.35 -1.84 7.09
C TYR A 58 -7.45 -0.82 6.42
N LEU A 59 -7.97 0.39 6.22
CA LEU A 59 -7.24 1.50 5.61
C LEU A 59 -7.06 2.64 6.62
N ALA A 60 -5.93 3.35 6.53
CA ALA A 60 -5.81 4.72 7.04
C ALA A 60 -5.75 5.66 5.84
N ASP A 61 -6.84 6.36 5.61
CA ASP A 61 -7.07 7.25 4.47
C ASP A 61 -6.88 8.71 4.95
N PRO A 62 -5.97 9.50 4.36
CA PRO A 62 -5.76 10.88 4.77
C PRO A 62 -7.01 11.76 4.67
N ALA A 63 -7.89 11.49 3.70
CA ALA A 63 -9.11 12.27 3.48
C ALA A 63 -10.29 11.79 4.34
N ARG A 64 -10.30 10.52 4.74
CA ARG A 64 -11.47 9.86 5.38
C ARG A 64 -11.20 9.29 6.77
N GLY A 65 -9.96 9.38 7.25
CA GLY A 65 -9.51 8.76 8.51
C GLY A 65 -9.37 7.24 8.40
N ASN A 66 -9.53 6.55 9.54
CA ASN A 66 -9.45 5.09 9.58
C ASN A 66 -10.75 4.46 9.11
N ILE A 67 -10.75 3.87 7.91
CA ILE A 67 -11.93 3.25 7.31
C ILE A 67 -11.75 1.73 7.16
N ARG A 68 -12.88 1.04 6.94
CA ARG A 68 -12.92 -0.41 6.67
C ARG A 68 -13.77 -0.66 5.45
N LEU A 69 -13.27 -1.47 4.53
CA LEU A 69 -13.99 -1.89 3.32
C LEU A 69 -14.12 -3.41 3.32
N THR A 70 -15.16 -3.94 2.69
CA THR A 70 -15.15 -5.38 2.34
C THR A 70 -14.09 -5.64 1.28
N SER A 71 -13.64 -6.89 1.17
CA SER A 71 -12.74 -7.32 0.09
C SER A 71 -13.27 -6.94 -1.30
N TYR A 72 -14.58 -7.10 -1.51
CA TYR A 72 -15.26 -6.71 -2.75
C TYR A 72 -15.17 -5.19 -3.02
N GLN A 73 -15.53 -4.36 -2.04
CA GLN A 73 -15.49 -2.90 -2.18
C GLN A 73 -14.07 -2.39 -2.45
N PHE A 74 -13.07 -2.99 -1.81
CA PHE A 74 -11.68 -2.63 -2.04
C PHE A 74 -11.24 -2.97 -3.46
N LYS A 75 -11.53 -4.18 -3.95
CA LYS A 75 -11.16 -4.62 -5.30
C LYS A 75 -11.78 -3.77 -6.41
N GLN A 76 -12.94 -3.16 -6.19
CA GLN A 76 -13.56 -2.24 -7.16
C GLN A 76 -12.85 -0.90 -7.25
N LYS A 77 -12.08 -0.54 -6.22
CA LYS A 77 -11.45 0.79 -6.09
C LYS A 77 -9.94 0.75 -6.29
N TRP A 78 -9.31 -0.40 -6.03
CA TRP A 78 -7.87 -0.57 -6.09
C TRP A 78 -7.44 -1.07 -7.47
N ASN A 79 -6.43 -0.42 -8.05
CA ASN A 79 -5.96 -0.69 -9.41
C ASN A 79 -4.82 -1.72 -9.49
N GLY A 80 -4.50 -2.41 -8.40
CA GLY A 80 -3.40 -3.38 -8.33
C GLY A 80 -2.04 -2.77 -7.94
N ILE A 81 -1.94 -1.45 -7.83
CA ILE A 81 -0.68 -0.77 -7.50
C ILE A 81 -0.53 -0.61 -5.99
N ILE A 82 0.62 -1.04 -5.47
CA ILE A 82 1.07 -0.76 -4.11
C ILE A 82 2.37 0.05 -4.16
N PHE A 83 2.64 0.75 -3.08
CA PHE A 83 3.89 1.43 -2.84
C PHE A 83 4.43 1.03 -1.47
N VAL A 84 5.61 0.43 -1.49
CA VAL A 84 6.26 -0.13 -0.30
C VAL A 84 7.30 0.86 0.17
N VAL A 85 7.35 1.08 1.49
CA VAL A 85 8.35 1.93 2.16
C VAL A 85 8.91 1.17 3.34
N GLU A 86 10.21 0.90 3.33
CA GLU A 86 10.88 0.11 4.36
C GLU A 86 12.12 0.81 4.89
N HIS A 87 12.31 0.73 6.20
CA HIS A 87 13.48 1.29 6.86
C HIS A 87 14.66 0.31 6.73
N PRO A 88 15.85 0.72 6.26
CA PRO A 88 16.96 -0.20 6.01
C PRO A 88 17.46 -1.00 7.22
N SER A 89 17.23 -0.49 8.44
CA SER A 89 17.61 -1.18 9.68
C SER A 89 16.56 -2.13 10.26
N LYS A 90 15.36 -2.21 9.65
CA LYS A 90 14.30 -3.12 10.07
C LYS A 90 14.28 -4.35 9.17
N PRO A 91 13.84 -5.51 9.67
CA PRO A 91 13.56 -6.65 8.80
C PRO A 91 12.57 -6.24 7.70
N PRO A 92 12.76 -6.73 6.47
CA PRO A 92 11.84 -6.45 5.38
C PRO A 92 10.46 -7.01 5.68
N LEU A 93 9.42 -6.45 5.04
CA LEU A 93 8.11 -7.07 5.12
C LEU A 93 8.21 -8.49 4.56
N LYS A 94 7.62 -9.47 5.25
CA LYS A 94 7.47 -10.82 4.70
C LYS A 94 6.71 -10.72 3.38
N ASN A 95 7.25 -11.37 2.34
CA ASN A 95 6.76 -11.34 0.96
C ASN A 95 6.86 -9.95 0.27
N SER A 96 7.73 -9.06 0.77
CA SER A 96 7.94 -7.74 0.17
C SER A 96 8.49 -7.84 -1.26
N PRO A 97 7.90 -7.13 -2.24
CA PRO A 97 8.44 -7.09 -3.60
C PRO A 97 9.73 -6.26 -3.72
N LEU A 98 10.11 -5.48 -2.69
CA LEU A 98 11.44 -4.84 -2.65
C LEU A 98 12.58 -5.84 -2.49
N TRP A 99 12.28 -7.04 -1.98
CA TRP A 99 13.25 -8.08 -1.64
C TRP A 99 12.80 -9.40 -2.28
N PRO A 100 13.02 -9.59 -3.59
CA PRO A 100 12.51 -10.75 -4.31
C PRO A 100 13.10 -12.12 -3.89
N GLY A 101 14.02 -12.16 -2.91
CA GLY A 101 14.81 -13.35 -2.60
C GLY A 101 16.04 -13.44 -3.49
#